data_AF-A0A955BFZ9-F1
#
_entry.id   AF-A0A955BFZ9-F1
#
_cell.length_a   1.000
_cell.length_b   1.000
_cell.length_c   1.000
_cell.angle_alpha   90.00
_cell.angle_beta   90.00
_cell.angle_gamma   90.00
#
_symmetry.space_group_name_H-M   'P 1'
#
loop_
_entity.id
_entity.type
_entity.pdbx_description
1 polymer ?
#
loop_
_entity_poly.entity_id
_entity_poly.type
_entity_poly.pdbx_seq_one_letter_code
_entity_poly.pdbx_strand_id
1 'polypeptide(L)'
;LANLFLDHFDERIANRGGRLVRYGDDFLILCRTSAEADALLSAAREEAAELLLRLNDSASPIQDLREPFVFLGFQFEAGDAWHWRDDQQPRLVEELGWRDASDNRPPRKGIHLPGELPTTATADGITGIVGPNATTFETRGDGSVWCHYSGGAEPTRIPLDDFETLVVLGRLGMSAEIVRRLCESGVSVVLCDERGLSFGAIVADIDSPPELLAAQVDASRDSARSLVIARSLVAARLHNSAGLAAAVAKQRKNRQLDASQWLADAALRAEAATSLDSLRGIEGSATARWYESFAQALGNGFAFERRVAPDAEDPVNALLNIAHTLAFRLSLLAIKAAGLAPMIGFLHASTARF
;
A
#
# COMPACT_ATOMS: atom_id res chain seq x y z
N LEU A 1 -1.03 7.81 6.43
CA LEU A 1 -1.86 6.58 6.53
C LEU A 1 -3.07 6.76 7.46
N ALA A 2 -2.90 7.35 8.66
CA ALA A 2 -3.99 7.58 9.62
C ALA A 2 -5.27 8.22 9.01
N ASN A 3 -5.12 9.21 8.12
CA ASN A 3 -6.28 9.88 7.50
C ASN A 3 -7.15 8.97 6.62
N LEU A 4 -6.60 7.89 6.04
CA LEU A 4 -7.37 6.95 5.21
C LEU A 4 -7.99 5.83 6.07
N PHE A 5 -7.30 5.44 7.15
CA PHE A 5 -7.72 4.34 8.03
C PHE A 5 -8.82 4.78 9.02
N LEU A 6 -8.76 6.03 9.48
CA LEU A 6 -9.72 6.60 10.44
C LEU A 6 -10.95 7.24 9.77
N ASP A 7 -11.08 7.21 8.45
CA ASP A 7 -12.25 7.74 7.73
C ASP A 7 -13.56 7.12 8.25
N HIS A 8 -13.55 5.81 8.50
CA HIS A 8 -14.71 5.12 9.09
C HIS A 8 -15.03 5.61 10.51
N PHE A 9 -14.01 5.83 11.33
CA PHE A 9 -14.15 6.35 12.68
C PHE A 9 -14.78 7.77 12.65
N ASP A 10 -14.27 8.64 11.78
CA ASP A 10 -14.74 10.01 11.62
C ASP A 10 -16.24 10.06 11.26
N GLU A 11 -16.66 9.26 10.28
CA GLU A 11 -18.07 9.15 9.87
C GLU A 11 -18.97 8.66 11.01
N ARG A 12 -18.52 7.67 11.79
CA ARG A 12 -19.31 7.06 12.86
C ARG A 12 -19.49 8.00 14.05
N ILE A 13 -18.45 8.74 14.41
CA ILE A 13 -18.52 9.79 15.44
C ILE A 13 -19.42 10.94 14.99
N ALA A 14 -19.30 11.39 13.74
CA ALA A 14 -20.16 12.43 13.19
C ALA A 14 -21.65 12.04 13.20
N ASN A 15 -21.97 10.78 12.84
CA ASN A 15 -23.33 10.25 12.87
C ASN A 15 -23.93 10.17 14.29
N ARG A 16 -23.08 10.06 15.32
CA ARG A 16 -23.49 10.12 16.73
C ARG A 16 -23.56 11.56 17.28
N GLY A 17 -23.42 12.57 16.42
CA GLY A 17 -23.59 13.99 16.76
C GLY A 17 -22.32 14.71 17.23
N GLY A 18 -21.17 14.02 17.26
CA GLY A 18 -19.89 14.62 17.61
C GLY A 18 -19.33 15.48 16.47
N ARG A 19 -18.74 16.63 16.79
CA ARG A 19 -17.97 17.42 15.81
C ARG A 19 -16.50 17.15 15.98
N LEU A 20 -15.89 16.47 15.01
CA LEU A 20 -14.51 16.05 15.07
C LEU A 20 -13.55 17.13 14.53
N VAL A 21 -12.46 17.38 15.26
CA VAL A 21 -11.28 18.14 14.80
C VAL A 21 -10.09 17.20 14.90
N ARG A 22 -9.42 16.88 13.79
CA ARG A 22 -8.39 15.83 13.75
C ARG A 22 -7.13 16.27 13.00
N TYR A 23 -5.98 15.82 13.49
CA TYR A 23 -4.69 15.91 12.82
C TYR A 23 -3.94 14.60 13.00
N GLY A 24 -3.89 13.77 11.94
CA GLY A 24 -3.32 12.43 12.04
C GLY A 24 -4.14 11.52 12.96
N ASP A 25 -3.51 11.00 13.99
CA ASP A 25 -4.07 10.18 15.08
C ASP A 25 -4.54 10.98 16.30
N ASP A 26 -4.15 12.26 16.42
CA ASP A 26 -4.64 13.18 17.44
C ASP A 26 -5.98 13.83 17.02
N PHE A 27 -6.98 13.80 17.90
CA PHE A 27 -8.29 14.40 17.63
C PHE A 27 -8.99 14.94 18.88
N LEU A 28 -9.92 15.87 18.64
CA LEU A 28 -10.90 16.39 19.59
C LEU A 28 -12.30 16.09 19.09
N ILE A 29 -13.18 15.61 19.98
CA ILE A 29 -14.61 15.48 19.70
C ILE A 29 -15.34 16.56 20.49
N LEU A 30 -15.87 17.55 19.80
CA LEU A 30 -16.58 18.67 20.41
C LEU A 30 -18.05 18.28 20.65
N CYS A 31 -18.51 18.54 21.86
CA CYS A 31 -19.89 18.33 22.31
C CYS A 31 -20.33 19.48 23.23
N ARG A 32 -21.62 19.55 23.57
CA ARG A 32 -22.16 20.70 24.35
C ARG A 32 -22.37 20.38 25.82
N THR A 33 -22.55 19.12 26.17
CA THR A 33 -22.86 18.69 27.54
C THR A 33 -21.93 17.58 28.01
N SER A 34 -21.73 17.47 29.32
CA SER A 34 -20.94 16.37 29.90
C SER A 34 -21.53 14.99 29.55
N ALA A 35 -22.85 14.86 29.54
CA ALA A 35 -23.51 13.60 29.17
C ALA A 35 -23.25 13.19 27.71
N GLU A 36 -23.19 14.16 26.79
CA GLU A 36 -22.77 13.90 25.40
C GLU A 36 -21.29 13.51 25.33
N ALA A 37 -20.43 14.14 26.13
CA ALA A 37 -19.00 13.82 26.17
C ALA A 37 -18.75 12.36 26.58
N ASP A 38 -19.43 11.90 27.64
CA ASP A 38 -19.34 10.51 28.10
C ASP A 38 -19.83 9.50 27.06
N ALA A 39 -20.94 9.82 26.40
CA ALA A 39 -21.51 8.97 25.33
C ALA A 39 -20.59 8.91 24.10
N LEU A 40 -20.02 10.04 23.70
CA LEU A 40 -19.11 10.14 22.55
C LEU A 40 -17.75 9.51 22.84
N LEU A 41 -17.24 9.62 24.06
CA LEU A 41 -16.01 8.94 24.48
C LEU A 41 -16.20 7.42 24.46
N SER A 42 -17.34 6.93 24.96
CA SER A 42 -17.69 5.50 24.90
C SER A 42 -17.79 5.01 23.46
N ALA A 43 -18.47 5.78 22.60
CA ALA A 43 -18.54 5.50 21.18
C ALA A 43 -17.16 5.48 20.50
N ALA A 44 -16.31 6.45 20.79
CA ALA A 44 -14.95 6.51 20.26
C ALA A 44 -14.14 5.27 20.64
N ARG A 45 -14.28 4.78 21.88
CA ARG A 45 -13.63 3.53 22.32
C ARG A 45 -14.16 2.32 21.55
N GLU A 46 -15.47 2.21 21.34
CA GLU A 46 -16.09 1.13 20.55
C GLU A 46 -15.58 1.12 19.10
N GLU A 47 -15.67 2.26 18.41
CA GLU A 47 -15.32 2.37 17.00
C GLU A 47 -13.80 2.21 16.79
N ALA A 48 -12.97 2.70 17.72
CA ALA A 48 -11.52 2.43 17.71
C ALA A 48 -11.22 0.94 17.87
N ALA A 49 -11.93 0.24 18.78
CA ALA A 49 -11.75 -1.19 18.98
C ALA A 49 -12.15 -2.03 17.76
N GLU A 50 -13.18 -1.63 17.01
CA GLU A 50 -13.53 -2.27 15.73
C GLU A 50 -12.41 -2.17 14.69
N LEU A 51 -11.64 -1.08 14.72
CA LEU A 51 -10.46 -0.88 13.90
C LEU A 51 -9.19 -1.51 14.48
N LEU A 52 -9.32 -2.31 15.55
CA LEU A 52 -8.21 -2.92 16.30
C LEU A 52 -7.23 -1.88 16.89
N LEU A 53 -7.73 -0.66 17.15
CA LEU A 53 -6.99 0.43 17.78
C LEU A 53 -7.40 0.58 19.24
N ARG A 54 -6.51 1.19 20.03
CA ARG A 54 -6.79 1.60 21.41
C ARG A 54 -6.55 3.09 21.54
N LEU A 55 -7.48 3.79 22.19
CA LEU A 55 -7.28 5.19 22.56
C LEU A 55 -6.33 5.28 23.74
N ASN A 56 -5.47 6.29 23.75
CA ASN A 56 -4.59 6.55 24.89
C ASN A 56 -5.43 6.89 26.14
N ASP A 57 -5.13 6.24 27.26
CA ASP A 57 -5.73 6.56 28.56
C ASP A 57 -5.08 7.83 29.12
N SER A 58 -5.60 8.99 28.72
CA SER A 58 -5.25 10.26 29.36
C SER A 58 -5.93 10.34 30.73
N ALA A 59 -5.27 10.98 31.70
CA ALA A 59 -5.84 11.18 33.04
C ALA A 59 -7.12 12.05 33.02
N SER A 60 -7.32 12.84 31.96
CA SER A 60 -8.47 13.72 31.74
C SER A 60 -8.91 13.70 30.26
N PRO A 61 -9.66 12.68 29.81
CA PRO A 61 -10.07 12.54 28.41
C PRO A 61 -11.23 13.48 28.02
N ILE A 62 -11.94 14.03 29.00
CA ILE A 62 -12.99 15.03 28.83
C ILE A 62 -12.49 16.33 29.45
N GLN A 63 -12.54 17.41 28.69
CA GLN A 63 -12.05 18.73 29.11
C GLN A 63 -13.11 19.79 28.79
N ASP A 64 -13.22 20.79 29.67
CA ASP A 64 -14.05 21.97 29.43
C ASP A 64 -13.26 22.98 28.61
N LEU A 65 -13.72 23.28 27.39
CA LEU A 65 -13.05 24.22 26.48
C LEU A 65 -13.02 25.67 26.99
N ARG A 66 -13.69 25.97 28.11
CA ARG A 66 -13.57 27.26 28.82
C ARG A 66 -12.31 27.33 29.68
N GLU A 67 -11.72 26.19 30.01
CA GLU A 67 -10.45 26.08 30.72
C GLU A 67 -9.31 25.91 29.71
N PRO A 68 -8.08 26.31 30.07
CA PRO A 68 -6.93 26.12 29.19
C PRO A 68 -6.68 24.63 28.90
N PHE A 69 -6.47 24.28 27.63
CA PHE A 69 -6.18 22.91 27.21
C PHE A 69 -5.05 22.87 26.19
N VAL A 70 -4.44 21.70 26.03
CA VAL A 70 -3.34 21.48 25.07
C VAL A 70 -3.79 20.56 23.95
N PHE A 71 -3.54 20.96 22.71
CA PHE A 71 -3.74 20.14 21.53
C PHE A 71 -2.62 20.40 20.52
N LEU A 72 -1.98 19.34 20.01
CA LEU A 72 -0.85 19.42 19.07
C LEU A 72 0.33 20.30 19.55
N GLY A 73 0.60 20.33 20.85
CA GLY A 73 1.66 21.15 21.43
C GLY A 73 1.33 22.65 21.56
N PHE A 74 0.11 23.06 21.21
CA PHE A 74 -0.41 24.41 21.45
C PHE A 74 -1.31 24.41 22.67
N GLN A 75 -1.12 25.38 23.56
CA GLN A 75 -2.05 25.68 24.64
C GLN A 75 -3.07 26.70 24.15
N PHE A 76 -4.34 26.34 24.26
CA PHE A 76 -5.49 27.19 23.94
C PHE A 76 -6.07 27.76 25.22
N GLU A 77 -6.44 29.04 25.21
CA GLU A 77 -7.02 29.77 26.32
C GLU A 77 -8.38 30.36 25.95
N ALA A 78 -9.15 30.80 26.94
CA ALA A 78 -10.44 31.44 26.71
C ALA A 78 -10.28 32.73 25.86
N GLY A 79 -11.18 32.91 24.89
CA GLY A 79 -11.17 34.10 24.02
C GLY A 79 -10.27 33.99 22.79
N ASP A 80 -10.11 32.79 22.24
CA ASP A 80 -9.35 32.48 21.01
C ASP A 80 -7.83 32.76 21.09
N ALA A 81 -7.29 32.94 22.30
CA ALA A 81 -5.86 33.06 22.52
C ALA A 81 -5.19 31.69 22.51
N TRP A 82 -4.00 31.60 21.91
CA TRP A 82 -3.19 30.39 21.92
C TRP A 82 -1.69 30.72 21.92
N HIS A 83 -0.90 29.83 22.51
CA HIS A 83 0.56 29.90 22.48
C HIS A 83 1.18 28.50 22.32
N TRP A 84 2.34 28.44 21.69
CA TRP A 84 3.10 27.19 21.57
C TRP A 84 3.79 26.85 22.89
N ARG A 85 3.76 25.58 23.30
CA ARG A 85 4.43 25.09 24.51
C ARG A 85 5.81 24.52 24.18
N ASP A 86 6.86 25.20 24.65
CA ASP A 86 8.28 24.79 24.52
C ASP A 86 8.70 23.74 25.58
N ASP A 87 7.79 23.29 26.43
CA ASP A 87 8.10 22.43 27.58
C ASP A 87 7.93 20.92 27.31
N GLN A 88 7.68 20.53 26.06
CA GLN A 88 7.60 19.12 25.69
C GLN A 88 9.01 18.54 25.55
N GLN A 89 9.51 17.88 26.61
CA GLN A 89 10.65 16.99 26.47
C GLN A 89 10.29 15.89 25.44
N PRO A 90 11.09 15.70 24.39
CA PRO A 90 10.83 14.64 23.42
C PRO A 90 10.82 13.29 24.13
N ARG A 91 9.71 12.56 23.99
CA ARG A 91 9.61 11.19 24.51
C ARG A 91 10.39 10.25 23.60
N LEU A 92 11.07 9.28 24.20
CA LEU A 92 11.72 8.21 23.48
C LEU A 92 10.65 7.35 22.78
N VAL A 93 10.93 6.88 21.56
CA VAL A 93 9.98 6.10 20.75
C VAL A 93 9.56 4.81 21.47
N GLU A 94 10.44 4.28 22.31
CA GLU A 94 10.22 3.12 23.18
C GLU A 94 9.10 3.34 24.20
N GLU A 95 8.82 4.59 24.58
CA GLU A 95 7.80 4.96 25.57
C GLU A 95 6.40 5.11 24.94
N LEU A 96 6.27 4.95 23.62
CA LEU A 96 5.03 5.14 22.87
C LEU A 96 4.14 3.87 22.77
N GLY A 97 4.50 2.76 23.42
CA GLY A 97 3.64 1.58 23.54
C GLY A 97 3.36 0.78 22.25
N TRP A 98 4.05 1.08 21.14
CA TRP A 98 3.76 0.49 19.82
C TRP A 98 4.00 -1.03 19.72
N ARG A 99 4.81 -1.62 20.61
CA ARG A 99 5.08 -3.07 20.65
C ARG A 99 3.86 -3.89 21.11
N ASP A 100 2.97 -3.30 21.89
CA ASP A 100 1.81 -3.99 22.49
C ASP A 100 0.62 -4.17 21.52
N ALA A 101 0.68 -3.58 20.31
CA ALA A 101 -0.39 -3.63 19.30
C ALA A 101 -0.31 -4.82 18.33
N SER A 102 0.68 -5.72 18.48
CA SER A 102 1.06 -6.71 17.46
C SER A 102 0.26 -8.04 17.46
N ASP A 103 -0.61 -8.28 18.45
CA ASP A 103 -1.22 -9.60 18.67
C ASP A 103 -2.52 -9.91 17.89
N ASN A 104 -3.11 -8.96 17.16
CA ASN A 104 -4.38 -9.17 16.44
C ASN A 104 -4.21 -9.11 14.91
N ARG A 105 -3.68 -10.19 14.30
CA ARG A 105 -3.68 -10.36 12.84
C ARG A 105 -5.01 -11.01 12.37
N PRO A 106 -5.67 -10.49 11.32
CA PRO A 106 -6.88 -11.12 10.80
C PRO A 106 -6.59 -12.52 10.21
N PRO A 107 -7.52 -13.49 10.34
CA PRO A 107 -7.31 -14.84 9.81
C PRO A 107 -7.33 -14.86 8.28
N ARG A 108 -6.37 -15.60 7.71
CA ARG A 108 -6.19 -15.73 6.26
C ARG A 108 -7.19 -16.74 5.67
N LYS A 109 -7.81 -16.39 4.55
CA LYS A 109 -8.45 -17.37 3.65
C LYS A 109 -7.47 -17.71 2.54
N GLY A 110 -7.01 -18.97 2.50
CA GLY A 110 -6.20 -19.49 1.40
C GLY A 110 -7.04 -19.57 0.12
N ILE A 111 -6.54 -19.00 -0.96
CA ILE A 111 -7.05 -19.21 -2.32
C ILE A 111 -5.96 -19.96 -3.07
N HIS A 112 -6.28 -21.14 -3.60
CA HIS A 112 -5.37 -21.96 -4.41
C HIS A 112 -5.90 -22.03 -5.84
N LEU A 113 -5.02 -21.94 -6.83
CA LEU A 113 -5.38 -22.09 -8.25
C LEU A 113 -5.15 -23.53 -8.73
N PRO A 114 -5.95 -24.05 -9.68
CA PRO A 114 -5.81 -25.41 -10.17
C PRO A 114 -4.50 -25.61 -10.94
N GLY A 115 -3.67 -26.56 -10.50
CA GLY A 115 -2.42 -26.93 -11.17
C GLY A 115 -1.14 -26.37 -10.55
N GLU A 116 -1.24 -25.61 -9.46
CA GLU A 116 -0.08 -25.31 -8.62
C GLU A 116 0.49 -26.63 -8.06
N LEU A 117 1.65 -27.05 -8.57
CA LEU A 117 2.56 -27.81 -7.73
C LEU A 117 2.86 -26.95 -6.50
N PRO A 118 3.02 -27.52 -5.31
CA PRO A 118 3.48 -26.76 -4.16
C PRO A 118 4.89 -26.26 -4.49
N THR A 119 4.98 -25.09 -5.11
CA THR A 119 6.10 -24.20 -4.88
C THR A 119 6.13 -24.09 -3.38
N THR A 120 7.22 -24.56 -2.78
CA THR A 120 7.60 -24.09 -1.46
C THR A 120 7.65 -22.58 -1.60
N ALA A 121 6.54 -21.91 -1.29
CA ALA A 121 6.50 -20.49 -1.05
C ALA A 121 7.52 -20.31 0.08
N THR A 122 8.74 -19.94 -0.29
CA THR A 122 9.82 -19.64 0.62
C THR A 122 9.39 -18.39 1.37
N ALA A 123 8.72 -18.60 2.51
CA ALA A 123 8.26 -17.60 3.47
C ALA A 123 7.41 -16.44 2.91
N ASP A 124 6.30 -16.14 3.60
CA ASP A 124 5.55 -14.89 3.43
C ASP A 124 6.49 -13.67 3.33
N GLY A 125 6.70 -13.13 2.14
CA GLY A 125 7.56 -11.97 1.97
C GLY A 125 6.92 -10.70 2.46
N ILE A 126 7.33 -10.19 3.63
CA ILE A 126 6.94 -8.85 4.05
C ILE A 126 7.67 -7.87 3.13
N THR A 127 6.92 -6.93 2.55
CA THR A 127 7.52 -5.76 1.88
C THR A 127 7.74 -4.67 2.91
N GLY A 128 9.00 -4.36 3.22
CA GLY A 128 9.37 -3.25 4.08
C GLY A 128 9.48 -1.94 3.31
N ILE A 129 9.15 -0.80 3.94
CA ILE A 129 9.38 0.53 3.38
C ILE A 129 10.38 1.26 4.26
N VAL A 130 11.43 1.82 3.67
CA VAL A 130 12.51 2.54 4.35
C VAL A 130 12.63 3.93 3.77
N GLY A 131 12.41 4.96 4.60
CA GLY A 131 12.46 6.37 4.22
C GLY A 131 11.19 7.14 4.64
N PRO A 132 11.03 8.41 4.21
CA PRO A 132 11.92 9.18 3.34
C PRO A 132 13.16 9.75 4.05
N ASN A 133 13.17 9.75 5.39
CA ASN A 133 14.25 10.33 6.19
C ASN A 133 15.45 9.40 6.39
N ALA A 134 15.44 8.22 5.77
CA ALA A 134 16.52 7.26 5.88
C ALA A 134 17.74 7.75 5.08
N THR A 135 18.91 7.75 5.70
CA THR A 135 20.14 8.36 5.14
C THR A 135 21.15 7.32 4.71
N THR A 136 21.40 6.28 5.51
CA THR A 136 22.44 5.29 5.23
C THR A 136 22.12 3.94 5.88
N PHE A 137 22.47 2.86 5.18
CA PHE A 137 22.55 1.54 5.81
C PHE A 137 23.95 1.24 6.30
N GLU A 138 24.04 0.68 7.52
CA GLU A 138 25.28 0.27 8.17
C GLU A 138 25.23 -1.21 8.53
N THR A 139 26.31 -1.94 8.28
CA THR A 139 26.50 -3.30 8.80
C THR A 139 27.29 -3.22 10.10
N ARG A 140 26.78 -3.83 11.17
CA ARG A 140 27.52 -3.94 12.44
C ARG A 140 28.30 -5.26 12.51
N GLY A 141 29.21 -5.39 13.47
CA GLY A 141 30.13 -6.53 13.57
C GLY A 141 29.49 -7.91 13.74
N ASP A 142 28.21 -7.97 14.12
CA ASP A 142 27.39 -9.18 14.18
C ASP A 142 26.70 -9.51 12.84
N GLY A 143 26.96 -8.72 11.79
CA GLY A 143 26.34 -8.84 10.48
C GLY A 143 24.93 -8.27 10.40
N SER A 144 24.40 -7.65 11.47
CA SER A 144 23.09 -7.00 11.42
C SER A 144 23.14 -5.73 10.58
N VAL A 145 22.06 -5.48 9.83
CA VAL A 145 21.89 -4.26 9.02
C VAL A 145 21.05 -3.26 9.80
N TRP A 146 21.54 -2.03 9.89
CA TRP A 146 20.91 -0.92 10.59
C TRP A 146 20.66 0.24 9.63
N CYS A 147 19.54 0.93 9.83
CA CYS A 147 19.16 2.13 9.09
C CYS A 147 19.37 3.36 9.95
N HIS A 148 20.12 4.32 9.42
CA HIS A 148 20.26 5.66 9.98
C HIS A 148 19.24 6.61 9.38
N TYR A 149 18.85 7.62 10.16
CA TYR A 149 17.88 8.62 9.74
C TYR A 149 18.43 10.04 9.92
N SER A 150 17.92 10.98 9.14
CA SER A 150 18.17 12.40 9.35
C SER A 150 17.47 12.90 10.62
N GLY A 151 17.98 13.98 11.21
CA GLY A 151 17.38 14.59 12.41
C GLY A 151 17.76 13.92 13.73
N GLY A 152 18.75 13.03 13.75
CA GLY A 152 19.29 12.46 15.00
C GLY A 152 18.42 11.37 15.63
N ALA A 153 17.46 10.81 14.89
CA ALA A 153 16.71 9.65 15.37
C ALA A 153 17.64 8.42 15.52
N GLU A 154 17.36 7.61 16.52
CA GLU A 154 18.13 6.40 16.81
C GLU A 154 18.13 5.43 15.61
N PRO A 155 19.28 4.82 15.27
CA PRO A 155 19.34 3.85 14.19
C PRO A 155 18.45 2.63 14.48
N THR A 156 17.74 2.14 13.46
CA THR A 156 16.83 0.99 13.60
C THR A 156 17.43 -0.24 12.93
N ARG A 157 17.42 -1.39 13.61
CA ARG A 157 17.80 -2.67 13.01
C ARG A 157 16.76 -3.11 11.98
N ILE A 158 17.21 -3.49 10.79
CA ILE A 158 16.38 -4.11 9.76
C ILE A 158 16.44 -5.64 9.93
N PRO A 159 15.35 -6.30 10.34
CA PRO A 159 15.30 -7.77 10.39
C PRO A 159 15.20 -8.35 8.98
N LEU A 160 16.35 -8.57 8.33
CA LEU A 160 16.38 -9.05 6.94
C LEU A 160 15.62 -10.37 6.73
N ASP A 161 15.63 -11.26 7.72
CA ASP A 161 14.96 -12.56 7.65
C ASP A 161 13.42 -12.45 7.56
N ASP A 162 12.86 -11.28 7.91
CA ASP A 162 11.43 -11.02 7.84
C ASP A 162 10.99 -10.46 6.47
N PHE A 163 11.92 -9.96 5.65
CA PHE A 163 11.60 -9.21 4.43
C PHE A 163 12.03 -9.96 3.16
N GLU A 164 11.11 -10.03 2.18
CA GLU A 164 11.46 -10.45 0.82
C GLU A 164 11.87 -9.23 -0.04
N THR A 165 11.27 -8.08 0.24
CA THR A 165 11.52 -6.84 -0.53
C THR A 165 11.59 -5.63 0.37
N LEU A 166 12.55 -4.73 0.12
CA LEU A 166 12.62 -3.40 0.71
C LEU A 166 12.37 -2.33 -0.36
N VAL A 167 11.40 -1.45 -0.12
CA VAL A 167 11.18 -0.24 -0.91
C VAL A 167 11.90 0.91 -0.22
N VAL A 168 12.94 1.44 -0.85
CA VAL A 168 13.77 2.52 -0.33
C VAL A 168 13.36 3.83 -0.97
N LEU A 169 12.93 4.79 -0.14
CA LEU A 169 12.46 6.11 -0.54
C LEU A 169 13.53 7.18 -0.28
N GLY A 170 13.81 7.99 -1.30
CA GLY A 170 14.65 9.19 -1.15
C GLY A 170 16.14 8.90 -1.32
N ARG A 171 16.97 9.60 -0.53
CA ARG A 171 18.44 9.62 -0.69
C ARG A 171 19.13 8.72 0.32
N LEU A 172 18.93 7.42 0.19
CA LEU A 172 19.58 6.42 1.03
C LEU A 172 20.92 5.99 0.41
N GLY A 173 22.00 6.10 1.17
CA GLY A 173 23.32 5.56 0.82
C GLY A 173 23.46 4.08 1.21
N MET A 174 23.95 3.25 0.29
CA MET A 174 24.30 1.84 0.55
C MET A 174 25.73 1.56 0.11
N SER A 175 26.51 0.88 0.95
CA SER A 175 27.81 0.33 0.57
C SER A 175 27.64 -0.97 -0.22
N ALA A 176 28.67 -1.39 -0.96
CA ALA A 176 28.68 -2.68 -1.64
C ALA A 176 28.53 -3.87 -0.66
N GLU A 177 29.02 -3.73 0.58
CA GLU A 177 28.85 -4.73 1.63
C GLU A 177 27.39 -4.93 2.02
N ILE A 178 26.63 -3.82 2.15
CA ILE A 178 25.18 -3.87 2.40
C ILE A 178 24.45 -4.54 1.25
N VAL A 179 24.77 -4.16 0.01
CA VAL A 179 24.17 -4.77 -1.19
C VAL A 179 24.40 -6.27 -1.22
N ARG A 180 25.64 -6.71 -0.96
CA ARG A 180 25.98 -8.14 -0.87
C ARG A 180 25.15 -8.83 0.20
N ARG A 181 25.03 -8.24 1.39
CA ARG A 181 24.25 -8.83 2.49
C ARG A 181 22.77 -8.96 2.16
N LEU A 182 22.18 -7.95 1.51
CA LEU A 182 20.79 -8.01 1.05
C LEU A 182 20.59 -9.15 0.04
N CYS A 183 21.48 -9.29 -0.94
CA CYS A 183 21.43 -10.38 -1.90
C CYS A 183 21.62 -11.77 -1.25
N GLU A 184 22.57 -11.92 -0.32
CA GLU A 184 22.82 -13.17 0.41
C GLU A 184 21.62 -13.57 1.30
N SER A 185 20.91 -12.58 1.84
CA SER A 185 19.67 -12.79 2.59
C SER A 185 18.43 -12.96 1.71
N GLY A 186 18.56 -12.93 0.38
CA GLY A 186 17.43 -13.06 -0.56
C GLY A 186 16.50 -11.85 -0.61
N VAL A 187 16.93 -10.70 -0.07
CA VAL A 187 16.12 -9.48 0.02
C VAL A 187 16.31 -8.62 -1.23
N SER A 188 15.25 -8.44 -2.01
CA SER A 188 15.25 -7.51 -3.15
C SER A 188 15.06 -6.07 -2.70
N VAL A 189 15.63 -5.10 -3.40
CA VAL A 189 15.44 -3.68 -3.10
C VAL A 189 14.84 -2.95 -4.28
N VAL A 190 13.77 -2.20 -4.07
CA VAL A 190 13.21 -1.24 -5.04
C VAL A 190 13.66 0.17 -4.64
N LEU A 191 14.30 0.87 -5.56
CA LEU A 191 14.81 2.24 -5.35
C LEU A 191 13.81 3.26 -5.88
N CYS A 192 13.45 4.24 -5.06
CA CYS A 192 12.49 5.29 -5.37
C CYS A 192 13.02 6.69 -5.02
N ASP A 193 12.61 7.69 -5.81
CA ASP A 193 12.87 9.10 -5.49
C ASP A 193 12.04 9.59 -4.29
N GLU A 194 12.22 10.86 -3.89
CA GLU A 194 11.49 11.48 -2.77
C GLU A 194 9.97 11.56 -3.00
N ARG A 195 9.50 11.40 -4.24
CA ARG A 195 8.09 11.39 -4.61
C ARG A 195 7.52 9.97 -4.70
N GLY A 196 8.34 8.95 -4.38
CA GLY A 196 7.95 7.54 -4.46
C GLY A 196 8.01 6.96 -5.88
N LEU A 197 8.60 7.68 -6.85
CA LEU A 197 8.78 7.18 -8.20
C LEU A 197 9.98 6.24 -8.25
N SER A 198 9.73 4.95 -8.56
CA SER A 198 10.81 3.97 -8.66
C SER A 198 11.65 4.14 -9.93
N PHE A 199 12.97 4.20 -9.76
CA PHE A 199 13.93 4.32 -10.86
C PHE A 199 14.84 3.10 -11.03
N GLY A 200 14.87 2.16 -10.08
CA GLY A 200 15.71 0.98 -10.17
C GLY A 200 15.36 -0.11 -9.16
N ALA A 201 16.01 -1.26 -9.29
CA ALA A 201 15.93 -2.32 -8.31
C ALA A 201 17.28 -3.07 -8.22
N ILE A 202 17.58 -3.57 -7.03
CA ILE A 202 18.70 -4.47 -6.74
C ILE A 202 18.09 -5.83 -6.44
N VAL A 203 18.56 -6.84 -7.16
CA VAL A 203 18.11 -8.23 -7.03
C VAL A 203 19.36 -9.08 -7.01
N ALA A 204 19.35 -10.16 -6.23
CA ALA A 204 20.37 -11.18 -6.35
C ALA A 204 20.41 -11.70 -7.80
N ASP A 205 21.59 -12.07 -8.27
CA ASP A 205 21.70 -12.77 -9.54
C ASP A 205 20.93 -14.09 -9.42
N ILE A 206 19.98 -14.28 -10.33
CA ILE A 206 19.19 -15.51 -10.43
C ILE A 206 19.66 -16.19 -11.69
N ASP A 207 20.27 -17.35 -11.54
CA ASP A 207 20.61 -18.21 -12.65
C ASP A 207 19.30 -18.65 -13.32
N SER A 208 18.94 -17.98 -14.41
CA SER A 208 17.86 -18.42 -15.28
C SER A 208 18.36 -19.62 -16.07
N PRO A 209 17.77 -20.82 -15.91
CA PRO A 209 18.20 -21.98 -16.68
C PRO A 209 18.15 -21.66 -18.18
N PRO A 210 19.22 -21.91 -18.95
CA PRO A 210 19.23 -21.62 -20.39
C PRO A 210 18.04 -22.24 -21.13
N GLU A 211 17.56 -23.40 -20.68
CA GLU A 211 16.40 -24.10 -21.22
C GLU A 211 15.09 -23.33 -20.97
N LEU A 212 14.95 -22.66 -19.82
CA LEU A 212 13.79 -21.84 -19.50
C LEU A 212 13.74 -20.59 -20.39
N LEU A 213 14.89 -19.93 -20.57
CA LEU A 213 14.99 -18.79 -21.48
C LEU A 213 14.65 -19.21 -22.93
N ALA A 214 15.19 -20.33 -23.39
CA ALA A 214 14.90 -20.87 -24.72
C ALA A 214 13.40 -21.17 -24.88
N ALA A 215 12.78 -21.83 -23.89
CA ALA A 215 11.34 -22.11 -23.90
C ALA A 215 10.49 -20.83 -23.92
N GLN A 216 10.89 -19.78 -23.20
CA GLN A 216 10.20 -18.49 -23.20
C GLN A 216 10.27 -17.82 -24.57
N VAL A 217 11.45 -17.82 -25.21
CA VAL A 217 11.65 -17.29 -26.58
C VAL A 217 10.82 -18.07 -27.60
N ASP A 218 10.80 -19.40 -27.51
CA ASP A 218 10.02 -20.23 -28.42
C ASP A 218 8.52 -19.97 -28.25
N ALA A 219 8.04 -19.88 -27.00
CA ALA A 219 6.65 -19.55 -26.71
C ALA A 219 6.26 -18.14 -27.18
N SER A 220 7.15 -17.15 -27.12
CA SER A 220 6.86 -15.78 -27.58
C SER A 220 6.82 -15.67 -29.12
N ARG A 221 7.43 -16.62 -29.83
CA ARG A 221 7.41 -16.69 -31.30
C ARG A 221 6.22 -17.49 -31.83
N ASP A 222 5.64 -18.36 -31.01
CA ASP A 222 4.43 -19.12 -31.32
C ASP A 222 3.18 -18.31 -30.91
N SER A 223 2.40 -17.87 -31.90
CA SER A 223 1.20 -17.05 -31.67
C SER A 223 0.11 -17.77 -30.86
N ALA A 224 -0.01 -19.09 -30.99
CA ALA A 224 -0.99 -19.87 -30.24
C ALA A 224 -0.57 -20.01 -28.78
N ARG A 225 0.72 -20.30 -28.51
CA ARG A 225 1.25 -20.36 -27.13
C ARG A 225 1.22 -19.00 -26.45
N SER A 226 1.63 -17.94 -27.16
CA SER A 226 1.55 -16.57 -26.65
C SER A 226 0.13 -16.18 -26.28
N LEU A 227 -0.86 -16.53 -27.10
CA LEU A 227 -2.27 -16.29 -26.79
C LEU A 227 -2.72 -17.08 -25.56
N VAL A 228 -2.34 -18.34 -25.41
CA VAL A 228 -2.67 -19.14 -24.20
C VAL A 228 -2.17 -18.43 -22.93
N ILE A 229 -0.91 -18.02 -22.90
CA ILE A 229 -0.30 -17.35 -21.73
C ILE A 229 -0.97 -15.99 -21.49
N ALA A 230 -1.15 -15.18 -22.54
CA ALA A 230 -1.76 -13.87 -22.43
C ALA A 230 -3.19 -13.93 -21.88
N ARG A 231 -4.00 -14.92 -22.31
CA ARG A 231 -5.37 -15.09 -21.82
C ARG A 231 -5.40 -15.35 -20.32
N SER A 232 -4.53 -16.23 -19.81
CA SER A 232 -4.43 -16.52 -18.37
C SER A 232 -4.08 -15.27 -17.56
N LEU A 233 -3.12 -14.46 -18.02
CA LEU A 233 -2.72 -13.23 -17.33
C LEU A 233 -3.84 -12.18 -17.31
N VAL A 234 -4.49 -11.94 -18.45
CA VAL A 234 -5.60 -10.96 -18.53
C VAL A 234 -6.80 -11.44 -17.74
N ALA A 235 -7.20 -12.70 -17.86
CA ALA A 235 -8.32 -13.26 -17.11
C ALA A 235 -8.10 -13.15 -15.60
N ALA A 236 -6.90 -13.50 -15.10
CA ALA A 236 -6.56 -13.36 -13.69
C ALA A 236 -6.61 -11.89 -13.23
N ARG A 237 -6.07 -10.97 -14.03
CA ARG A 237 -6.16 -9.52 -13.75
C ARG A 237 -7.63 -9.08 -13.63
N LEU A 238 -8.48 -9.44 -14.58
CA LEU A 238 -9.90 -9.05 -14.60
C LEU A 238 -10.69 -9.69 -13.46
N HIS A 239 -10.38 -10.93 -13.10
CA HIS A 239 -10.95 -11.59 -11.92
C HIS A 239 -10.62 -10.83 -10.63
N ASN A 240 -9.36 -10.41 -10.46
CA ASN A 240 -8.94 -9.60 -9.32
C ASN A 240 -9.62 -8.22 -9.33
N SER A 241 -9.77 -7.58 -10.49
CA SER A 241 -10.52 -6.33 -10.62
C SER A 241 -12.00 -6.50 -10.26
N ALA A 242 -12.63 -7.63 -10.61
CA ALA A 242 -14.00 -7.92 -10.22
C ALA A 242 -14.15 -8.05 -8.69
N GLY A 243 -13.21 -8.74 -8.03
CA GLY A 243 -13.16 -8.84 -6.58
C GLY A 243 -13.01 -7.47 -5.90
N LEU A 244 -12.12 -6.62 -6.43
CA LEU A 244 -11.94 -5.26 -5.93
C LEU A 244 -13.19 -4.39 -6.12
N ALA A 245 -13.87 -4.47 -7.28
CA ALA A 245 -15.12 -3.76 -7.53
C ALA A 245 -16.24 -4.17 -6.56
N ALA A 246 -16.38 -5.46 -6.29
CA ALA A 246 -17.35 -5.95 -5.31
C ALA A 246 -17.03 -5.42 -3.90
N ALA A 247 -15.75 -5.41 -3.52
CA ALA A 247 -15.30 -4.90 -2.22
C ALA A 247 -15.59 -3.41 -2.05
N VAL A 248 -15.28 -2.60 -3.08
CA VAL A 248 -15.52 -1.16 -3.10
C VAL A 248 -17.03 -0.85 -3.03
N ALA A 249 -17.85 -1.51 -3.85
CA ALA A 249 -19.30 -1.31 -3.84
C ALA A 249 -19.93 -1.66 -2.49
N LYS A 250 -19.45 -2.74 -1.86
CA LYS A 250 -19.86 -3.15 -0.52
C LYS A 250 -19.46 -2.12 0.54
N GLN A 251 -18.23 -1.63 0.51
CA GLN A 251 -17.72 -0.64 1.46
C GLN A 251 -18.49 0.68 1.36
N ARG A 252 -18.78 1.15 0.13
CA ARG A 252 -19.56 2.37 -0.11
C ARG A 252 -21.07 2.18 0.06
N LYS A 253 -21.54 0.96 0.34
CA LYS A 253 -22.96 0.60 0.45
C LYS A 253 -23.79 1.06 -0.76
N ASN A 254 -23.17 1.09 -1.94
CA ASN A 254 -23.79 1.56 -3.17
C ASN A 254 -23.64 0.51 -4.27
N ARG A 255 -24.74 -0.23 -4.51
CA ARG A 255 -24.79 -1.30 -5.50
C ARG A 255 -24.74 -0.81 -6.95
N GLN A 256 -25.01 0.47 -7.21
CA GLN A 256 -24.88 1.03 -8.56
C GLN A 256 -23.42 1.13 -9.01
N LEU A 257 -22.48 1.16 -8.05
CA LEU A 257 -21.04 1.15 -8.32
C LEU A 257 -20.52 -0.23 -8.71
N ASP A 258 -21.32 -1.29 -8.51
CA ASP A 258 -20.83 -2.65 -8.62
C ASP A 258 -20.60 -3.07 -10.08
N ALA A 259 -19.34 -2.98 -10.51
CA ALA A 259 -18.88 -3.46 -11.80
C ALA A 259 -18.42 -4.93 -11.76
N SER A 260 -18.53 -5.62 -10.63
CA SER A 260 -17.92 -6.95 -10.43
C SER A 260 -18.44 -7.98 -11.42
N GLN A 261 -19.75 -8.08 -11.64
CA GLN A 261 -20.32 -9.05 -12.57
C GLN A 261 -19.83 -8.80 -14.00
N TRP A 262 -19.82 -7.55 -14.45
CA TRP A 262 -19.35 -7.20 -15.79
C TRP A 262 -17.86 -7.56 -15.96
N LEU A 263 -17.03 -7.28 -14.95
CA LEU A 263 -15.60 -7.61 -14.97
C LEU A 263 -15.36 -9.11 -14.91
N ALA A 264 -16.18 -9.87 -14.18
CA ALA A 264 -16.14 -11.32 -14.16
C ALA A 264 -16.51 -11.93 -15.52
N ASP A 265 -17.55 -11.40 -16.19
CA ASP A 265 -17.92 -11.81 -17.55
C ASP A 265 -16.82 -11.45 -18.56
N ALA A 266 -16.14 -10.31 -18.37
CA ALA A 266 -14.99 -9.92 -19.19
C ALA A 266 -13.80 -10.87 -18.98
N ALA A 267 -13.58 -11.39 -17.77
CA ALA A 267 -12.57 -12.41 -17.49
C ALA A 267 -12.87 -13.71 -18.28
N LEU A 268 -14.11 -14.20 -18.27
CA LEU A 268 -14.54 -15.37 -19.05
C LEU A 268 -14.35 -15.15 -20.56
N ARG A 269 -14.67 -13.95 -21.05
CA ARG A 269 -14.41 -13.58 -22.45
C ARG A 269 -12.92 -13.53 -22.78
N ALA A 270 -12.08 -13.08 -21.85
CA ALA A 270 -10.63 -13.08 -22.03
C ALA A 270 -10.09 -14.51 -22.17
N GLU A 271 -10.55 -15.46 -21.36
CA GLU A 271 -10.20 -16.89 -21.49
C GLU A 271 -10.61 -17.48 -22.84
N ALA A 272 -11.73 -17.03 -23.40
CA ALA A 272 -12.26 -17.46 -24.69
C ALA A 272 -11.74 -16.67 -25.90
N ALA A 273 -10.86 -15.67 -25.70
CA ALA A 273 -10.37 -14.82 -26.78
C ALA A 273 -9.61 -15.64 -27.85
N THR A 274 -9.86 -15.34 -29.13
CA THR A 274 -9.27 -16.07 -30.27
C THR A 274 -8.06 -15.38 -30.89
N SER A 275 -7.74 -14.16 -30.47
CA SER A 275 -6.57 -13.40 -30.94
C SER A 275 -6.07 -12.43 -29.88
N LEU A 276 -4.78 -12.05 -29.98
CA LEU A 276 -4.18 -11.05 -29.10
C LEU A 276 -4.87 -9.68 -29.22
N ASP A 277 -5.31 -9.30 -30.43
CA ASP A 277 -6.01 -8.03 -30.63
C ASP A 277 -7.38 -8.01 -29.96
N SER A 278 -8.14 -9.10 -30.07
CA SER A 278 -9.40 -9.25 -29.34
C SER A 278 -9.17 -9.19 -27.83
N LEU A 279 -8.12 -9.85 -27.35
CA LEU A 279 -7.74 -9.85 -25.94
C LEU A 279 -7.38 -8.45 -25.41
N ARG A 280 -6.59 -7.66 -26.17
CA ARG A 280 -6.29 -6.25 -25.85
C ARG A 280 -7.56 -5.39 -25.82
N GLY A 281 -8.50 -5.63 -26.72
CA GLY A 281 -9.80 -4.96 -26.72
C GLY A 281 -10.61 -5.25 -25.46
N ILE A 282 -10.62 -6.52 -25.02
CA ILE A 282 -11.29 -6.94 -23.77
C ILE A 282 -10.63 -6.25 -22.56
N GLU A 283 -9.31 -6.33 -22.45
CA GLU A 283 -8.54 -5.68 -21.38
C GLU A 283 -8.80 -4.16 -21.31
N GLY A 284 -8.79 -3.48 -22.46
CA GLY A 284 -9.03 -2.04 -22.54
C GLY A 284 -10.45 -1.66 -22.09
N SER A 285 -11.47 -2.37 -22.61
CA SER A 285 -12.86 -2.13 -22.22
C SER A 285 -13.12 -2.39 -20.74
N ALA A 286 -12.50 -3.42 -20.18
CA ALA A 286 -12.61 -3.74 -18.76
C ALA A 286 -11.89 -2.73 -17.87
N THR A 287 -10.72 -2.26 -18.30
CA THR A 287 -10.00 -1.19 -17.60
C THR A 287 -10.84 0.10 -17.57
N ALA A 288 -11.48 0.46 -18.69
CA ALA A 288 -12.37 1.62 -18.76
C ALA A 288 -13.57 1.46 -17.81
N ARG A 289 -14.22 0.28 -17.81
CA ARG A 289 -15.36 0.01 -16.93
C ARG A 289 -14.98 0.05 -15.44
N TRP A 290 -13.82 -0.48 -15.09
CA TRP A 290 -13.27 -0.39 -13.74
C TRP A 290 -13.08 1.07 -13.31
N TYR A 291 -12.42 1.89 -14.14
CA TYR A 291 -12.17 3.28 -13.81
C TYR A 291 -13.44 4.14 -13.70
N GLU A 292 -14.46 3.84 -14.50
CA GLU A 292 -15.78 4.47 -14.38
C GLU A 292 -16.43 4.18 -13.01
N SER A 293 -16.42 2.92 -12.59
CA SER A 293 -16.92 2.49 -11.27
C SER A 293 -16.10 3.10 -10.13
N PHE A 294 -14.77 3.10 -10.27
CA PHE A 294 -13.85 3.69 -9.30
C PHE A 294 -14.07 5.20 -9.14
N ALA A 295 -14.25 5.94 -10.25
CA ALA A 295 -14.53 7.37 -10.23
C ALA A 295 -15.75 7.70 -9.37
N GLN A 296 -16.83 6.94 -9.55
CA GLN A 296 -18.08 7.13 -8.80
C GLN A 296 -17.96 6.71 -7.32
N ALA A 297 -16.96 5.89 -6.97
CA ALA A 297 -16.69 5.46 -5.61
C ALA A 297 -15.80 6.43 -4.82
N LEU A 298 -15.17 7.41 -5.48
CA LEU A 298 -14.40 8.46 -4.83
C LEU A 298 -15.35 9.42 -4.09
N GLY A 299 -14.99 9.76 -2.85
CA GLY A 299 -15.72 10.72 -2.01
C GLY A 299 -14.87 11.97 -1.70
N ASN A 300 -15.44 12.88 -0.92
CA ASN A 300 -14.71 13.93 -0.20
C ASN A 300 -13.77 14.82 -1.06
N GLY A 301 -14.25 15.30 -2.20
CA GLY A 301 -13.56 16.32 -3.01
C GLY A 301 -12.50 15.81 -3.99
N PHE A 302 -12.31 14.49 -4.10
CA PHE A 302 -11.51 13.90 -5.17
C PHE A 302 -12.35 13.74 -6.45
N ALA A 303 -11.87 14.31 -7.55
CA ALA A 303 -12.43 14.11 -8.88
C ALA A 303 -11.50 13.23 -9.70
N PHE A 304 -12.08 12.29 -10.45
CA PHE A 304 -11.35 11.44 -11.37
C PHE A 304 -12.14 11.27 -12.65
N GLU A 305 -11.77 12.02 -13.69
CA GLU A 305 -12.44 11.97 -14.99
C GLU A 305 -11.89 10.84 -15.86
N ARG A 306 -10.56 10.72 -15.89
CA ARG A 306 -9.85 9.71 -16.70
C ARG A 306 -8.45 9.46 -16.17
N ARG A 307 -7.89 8.32 -16.59
CA ARG A 307 -6.49 7.99 -16.34
C ARG A 307 -5.56 8.89 -17.17
N VAL A 308 -4.63 9.57 -16.51
CA VAL A 308 -3.58 10.41 -17.12
C VAL A 308 -2.21 10.01 -16.55
N ALA A 309 -1.24 9.74 -17.42
CA ALA A 309 0.14 9.44 -17.05
C ALA A 309 1.10 9.93 -18.15
N PRO A 310 2.33 10.37 -17.83
CA PRO A 310 2.93 10.52 -16.50
C PRO A 310 2.66 11.88 -15.83
N ASP A 311 2.28 12.91 -16.60
CA ASP A 311 2.24 14.32 -16.17
C ASP A 311 0.92 14.71 -15.48
N ALA A 312 0.37 13.81 -14.67
CA ALA A 312 -0.89 14.10 -13.99
C ALA A 312 -0.70 15.05 -12.81
N GLU A 313 -1.50 16.11 -12.77
CA GLU A 313 -1.52 17.10 -11.68
C GLU A 313 -2.60 16.78 -10.63
N ASP A 314 -3.58 15.94 -10.97
CA ASP A 314 -4.63 15.56 -10.01
C ASP A 314 -4.13 14.50 -9.01
N PRO A 315 -4.55 14.59 -7.73
CA PRO A 315 -4.07 13.68 -6.69
C PRO A 315 -4.36 12.19 -6.97
N VAL A 316 -5.48 11.88 -7.63
CA VAL A 316 -5.89 10.49 -7.88
C VAL A 316 -4.96 9.84 -8.89
N ASN A 317 -4.70 10.50 -10.02
CA ASN A 317 -3.76 10.00 -11.01
C ASN A 317 -2.32 9.98 -10.48
N ALA A 318 -1.91 10.93 -9.64
CA ALA A 318 -0.60 10.89 -8.99
C ALA A 318 -0.43 9.61 -8.14
N LEU A 319 -1.43 9.29 -7.31
CA LEU A 319 -1.43 8.05 -6.51
C LEU A 319 -1.45 6.80 -7.38
N LEU A 320 -2.27 6.78 -8.45
CA LEU A 320 -2.31 5.67 -9.40
C LEU A 320 -0.98 5.51 -10.15
N ASN A 321 -0.29 6.59 -10.51
CA ASN A 321 1.03 6.55 -11.13
C ASN A 321 2.06 5.90 -10.20
N ILE A 322 2.07 6.28 -8.92
CA ILE A 322 2.96 5.67 -7.91
C ILE A 322 2.63 4.18 -7.76
N ALA A 323 1.35 3.83 -7.57
CA ALA A 323 0.90 2.45 -7.41
C ALA A 323 1.25 1.58 -8.62
N HIS A 324 1.02 2.07 -9.84
CA HIS A 324 1.37 1.36 -11.08
C HIS A 324 2.89 1.17 -11.22
N THR A 325 3.67 2.19 -10.88
CA THR A 325 5.13 2.12 -10.95
C THR A 325 5.67 1.07 -9.97
N LEU A 326 5.15 1.05 -8.74
CA LEU A 326 5.51 0.06 -7.74
C LEU A 326 5.06 -1.35 -8.17
N ALA A 327 3.82 -1.52 -8.62
CA ALA A 327 3.31 -2.80 -9.10
C ALA A 327 4.12 -3.34 -10.27
N PHE A 328 4.54 -2.48 -11.20
CA PHE A 328 5.43 -2.85 -12.32
C PHE A 328 6.78 -3.38 -11.82
N ARG A 329 7.38 -2.72 -10.83
CA ARG A 329 8.68 -3.14 -10.27
C ARG A 329 8.57 -4.43 -9.48
N LEU A 330 7.54 -4.60 -8.66
CA LEU A 330 7.28 -5.86 -7.96
C LEU A 330 7.03 -7.01 -8.94
N SER A 331 6.30 -6.75 -10.04
CA SER A 331 6.14 -7.74 -11.12
C SER A 331 7.48 -8.09 -11.77
N LEU A 332 8.34 -7.10 -12.03
CA LEU A 332 9.68 -7.31 -12.57
C LEU A 332 10.54 -8.18 -11.64
N LEU A 333 10.45 -7.96 -10.33
CA LEU A 333 11.11 -8.78 -9.32
C LEU A 333 10.58 -10.22 -9.35
N ALA A 334 9.27 -10.41 -9.32
CA ALA A 334 8.65 -11.74 -9.36
C ALA A 334 9.00 -12.52 -10.63
N ILE A 335 9.01 -11.85 -11.80
CA ILE A 335 9.42 -12.44 -13.08
C ILE A 335 10.88 -12.91 -13.01
N LYS A 336 11.77 -12.05 -12.50
CA LYS A 336 13.18 -12.41 -12.33
C LYS A 336 13.37 -13.57 -11.34
N ALA A 337 12.69 -13.51 -10.19
CA ALA A 337 12.67 -14.56 -9.16
C ALA A 337 12.27 -15.93 -9.73
N ALA A 338 11.35 -15.94 -10.69
CA ALA A 338 10.94 -17.15 -11.40
C ALA A 338 11.94 -17.63 -12.49
N GLY A 339 13.06 -16.94 -12.69
CA GLY A 339 14.05 -17.24 -13.73
C GLY A 339 13.60 -16.83 -15.15
N LEU A 340 12.58 -15.98 -15.26
CA LEU A 340 12.06 -15.52 -16.55
C LEU A 340 12.73 -14.21 -16.99
N ALA A 341 12.86 -14.01 -18.30
CA ALA A 341 13.37 -12.79 -18.90
C ALA A 341 12.24 -11.74 -19.03
N PRO A 342 12.30 -10.59 -18.34
CA PRO A 342 11.23 -9.59 -18.35
C PRO A 342 11.02 -8.88 -19.69
N MET A 343 12.03 -8.89 -20.55
CA MET A 343 11.97 -8.25 -21.88
C MET A 343 11.13 -9.06 -22.88
N ILE A 344 10.76 -10.31 -22.54
CA ILE A 344 10.01 -11.21 -23.40
C ILE A 344 8.55 -11.26 -22.91
N GLY A 345 7.71 -10.41 -23.49
CA GLY A 345 6.26 -10.34 -23.20
C GLY A 345 5.41 -11.13 -24.20
N PHE A 346 4.22 -11.56 -23.76
CA PHE A 346 3.28 -12.37 -24.56
C PHE A 346 2.06 -11.56 -25.07
N LEU A 347 1.58 -10.58 -24.29
CA LEU A 347 0.48 -9.68 -24.70
C LEU A 347 0.99 -8.36 -25.25
N HIS A 348 1.90 -7.70 -24.53
CA HIS A 348 2.56 -6.48 -24.97
C HIS A 348 3.98 -6.86 -25.42
N ALA A 349 4.15 -7.13 -26.72
CA ALA A 349 5.46 -7.42 -27.27
C ALA A 349 6.35 -6.17 -27.18
N SER A 350 7.59 -6.34 -26.72
CA SER A 350 8.52 -5.23 -26.50
C SER A 350 8.81 -4.49 -27.81
N THR A 351 8.41 -3.23 -27.88
CA THR A 351 8.93 -2.25 -28.84
C THR A 351 10.01 -1.43 -28.15
N ALA A 352 11.19 -2.02 -27.98
CA ALA A 352 12.46 -1.38 -27.61
C ALA A 352 12.53 -0.61 -26.28
N ARG A 353 11.45 -0.54 -25.53
CA ARG A 353 11.45 -0.19 -24.12
C ARG A 353 11.12 -1.46 -23.35
N PHE A 354 11.47 -1.45 -22.09
CA PHE A 354 10.62 -2.06 -21.09
C PHE A 354 9.13 -1.88 -21.43
#